data_AF-A0A0G0NJ85-F1
#
_entry.id   AF-A0A0G0NJ85-F1
#
_cell.length_a   1.000
_cell.length_b   1.000
_cell.length_c   1.000
_cell.angle_alpha   90.00
_cell.angle_beta   90.00
_cell.angle_gamma   90.00
#
_symmetry.space_group_name_H-M   'P 1'
#
loop_
_entity.id
_entity.type
_entity.pdbx_description
1 polymer ?
#
loop_
_entity_poly.entity_id
_entity_poly.type
_entity_poly.pdbx_seq_one_letter_code
_entity_poly.pdbx_strand_id
1 'polypeptide(L)'
;LKAGLIDLSDGDSSACYAIADNLYFGITNNKQVRCLQEFLKGQGPSVYPEGLVTGNFYFLTQSAVSRFQEKYQEEILDPFGLQKGTGYVGSLTRTKINQLIRLIAG
;
A
#
# COMPACT_ATOMS: atom_id res chain seq x y z
N LEU A 1 15.87 -12.67 -8.60
CA LEU A 1 14.93 -12.94 -7.49
C LEU A 1 13.54 -12.52 -7.98
N LYS A 2 12.68 -13.48 -8.35
CA LYS A 2 11.29 -13.19 -8.74
C LYS A 2 10.49 -12.93 -7.46
N ALA A 3 10.12 -11.68 -7.20
CA ALA A 3 9.04 -11.39 -6.26
C ALA A 3 7.76 -12.02 -6.83
N GLY A 4 6.97 -12.66 -5.94
CA GLY A 4 5.90 -13.58 -6.30
C GLY A 4 4.98 -13.04 -7.40
N LEU A 5 4.92 -13.78 -8.50
CA LEU A 5 3.79 -13.73 -9.42
C LEU A 5 2.53 -14.02 -8.62
N ILE A 6 1.56 -13.13 -8.70
CA ILE A 6 0.21 -13.31 -8.18
C ILE A 6 -0.36 -14.54 -8.91
N ASP A 7 -0.70 -15.57 -8.15
CA ASP A 7 -1.31 -16.80 -8.65
C ASP A 7 -2.75 -16.49 -9.08
N LEU A 8 -3.00 -16.48 -10.39
CA LEU A 8 -4.30 -16.21 -11.01
C LEU A 8 -4.99 -17.53 -11.35
N SER A 9 -5.34 -18.32 -10.34
CA SER A 9 -6.23 -19.47 -10.53
C SER A 9 -7.10 -19.70 -9.30
N ASP A 10 -8.01 -18.77 -9.03
CA ASP A 10 -9.28 -19.07 -8.37
C ASP A 10 -10.27 -17.92 -8.67
N GLY A 11 -11.52 -18.28 -9.01
CA GLY A 11 -12.55 -17.42 -9.60
C GLY A 11 -13.17 -16.34 -8.70
N ASP A 12 -12.35 -15.56 -8.00
CA ASP A 12 -12.67 -14.26 -7.38
C ASP A 12 -11.39 -13.37 -7.37
N SER A 13 -10.68 -13.30 -8.51
CA SER A 13 -9.45 -12.52 -8.62
C SER A 13 -9.75 -11.02 -8.74
N SER A 14 -10.04 -10.35 -7.61
CA SER A 14 -9.85 -8.90 -7.53
C SER A 14 -8.36 -8.59 -7.44
N ALA A 15 -7.62 -8.83 -8.51
CA ALA A 15 -6.21 -8.48 -8.57
C ALA A 15 -6.04 -6.98 -8.29
N CYS A 16 -5.07 -6.67 -7.44
CA CYS A 16 -4.78 -5.32 -6.98
C CYS A 16 -4.15 -4.49 -8.12
N TYR A 17 -4.98 -3.86 -8.96
CA TYR A 17 -4.51 -3.06 -10.09
C TYR A 17 -4.30 -1.59 -9.76
N ALA A 18 -5.06 -1.05 -8.80
CA ALA A 18 -4.96 0.31 -8.33
C ALA A 18 -5.70 0.51 -7.01
N ILE A 19 -5.20 1.41 -6.17
CA ILE A 19 -5.93 2.02 -5.06
C ILE A 19 -6.71 3.21 -5.62
N ALA A 20 -8.03 3.17 -5.50
CA ALA A 20 -8.92 4.25 -5.98
C ALA A 20 -9.37 5.17 -4.82
N ASP A 21 -9.55 4.60 -3.64
CA ASP A 21 -10.14 5.29 -2.48
C ASP A 21 -9.09 5.82 -1.53
N ASN A 22 -9.39 6.93 -0.85
CA ASN A 22 -8.62 7.33 0.32
C ASN A 22 -8.75 6.24 1.40
N LEU A 23 -7.64 5.73 1.91
CA LEU A 23 -7.64 4.70 2.96
C LEU A 23 -7.04 5.26 4.25
N TYR A 24 -7.65 4.92 5.38
CA TYR A 24 -7.30 5.46 6.69
C TYR A 24 -7.65 4.47 7.79
N PHE A 25 -7.15 4.76 8.99
CA PHE A 25 -7.36 3.95 10.18
C PHE A 25 -8.84 3.71 10.45
N GLY A 26 -9.19 2.48 10.82
CA GLY A 26 -10.55 2.08 11.21
C GLY A 26 -11.39 1.48 10.08
N ILE A 27 -10.92 1.52 8.83
CA ILE A 27 -11.58 0.79 7.73
C ILE A 27 -11.47 -0.72 8.00
N THR A 28 -12.59 -1.44 7.93
CA THR A 28 -12.67 -2.88 8.17
C THR A 28 -13.23 -3.65 6.98
N ASN A 29 -12.81 -4.90 6.81
CA ASN A 29 -13.29 -5.84 5.79
C ASN A 29 -13.36 -5.24 4.37
N ASN A 30 -12.32 -4.51 3.97
CA ASN A 30 -12.32 -3.74 2.72
C ASN A 30 -11.30 -4.31 1.70
N LYS A 31 -11.76 -4.51 0.46
CA LYS A 31 -10.92 -5.08 -0.63
C LYS A 31 -9.75 -4.17 -1.01
N GLN A 32 -9.91 -2.84 -0.98
CA GLN A 32 -8.82 -1.88 -1.26
C GLN A 32 -7.77 -1.89 -0.15
N VAL A 33 -8.16 -2.11 1.11
CA VAL A 33 -7.22 -2.30 2.21
C VAL A 33 -6.42 -3.59 2.05
N ARG A 34 -7.05 -4.68 1.59
CA ARG A 34 -6.31 -5.93 1.26
C ARG A 34 -5.28 -5.67 0.16
N CYS A 35 -5.69 -5.02 -0.92
CA CYS A 35 -4.81 -4.62 -2.02
C CYS A 35 -3.64 -3.73 -1.54
N LEU A 36 -3.91 -2.73 -0.69
CA LEU A 36 -2.87 -1.93 -0.05
C LEU A 36 -1.88 -2.80 0.76
N GLN A 37 -2.39 -3.71 1.58
CA GLN A 37 -1.57 -4.56 2.45
C GLN A 37 -0.69 -5.53 1.64
N GLU A 38 -1.21 -6.10 0.55
CA GLU A 38 -0.44 -6.92 -0.39
C GLU A 38 0.69 -6.11 -1.02
N PHE A 39 0.38 -4.91 -1.51
CA PHE A 39 1.38 -4.00 -2.07
C PHE A 39 2.47 -3.65 -1.03
N LEU A 40 2.08 -3.24 0.18
CA LEU A 40 3.01 -2.87 1.25
C LEU A 40 3.89 -4.04 1.67
N LYS A 41 3.34 -5.26 1.72
CA LYS A 41 4.11 -6.49 1.97
C LYS A 41 5.18 -6.70 0.90
N GLY A 42 4.84 -6.44 -0.37
CA GLY A 42 5.78 -6.48 -1.49
C GLY A 42 6.92 -5.45 -1.41
N GLN A 43 6.78 -4.39 -0.60
CA GLN A 43 7.85 -3.41 -0.36
C GLN A 43 8.94 -3.91 0.60
N GLY A 44 8.73 -5.08 1.23
CA GLY A 44 9.68 -5.74 2.10
C GLY A 44 9.55 -5.36 3.59
N PRO A 45 10.30 -6.06 4.46
CA PRO A 45 10.13 -5.97 5.91
C PRO A 45 10.58 -4.63 6.52
N SER A 46 11.36 -3.81 5.80
CA SER A 46 11.67 -2.44 6.25
C SER A 46 10.45 -1.51 6.21
N VAL A 47 9.45 -1.84 5.37
CA VAL A 47 8.19 -1.09 5.24
C VAL A 47 7.07 -1.78 6.01
N TYR A 48 6.87 -3.08 5.82
CA TYR A 48 5.76 -3.80 6.46
C TYR A 48 6.23 -5.15 7.04
N PRO A 49 6.94 -5.14 8.18
CA PRO A 49 7.56 -6.34 8.75
C PRO A 49 6.54 -7.42 9.11
N GLU A 50 5.32 -7.04 9.49
CA GLU A 50 4.27 -7.99 9.88
C GLU A 50 3.63 -8.68 8.65
N GLY A 51 3.63 -8.02 7.49
CA GLY A 51 3.16 -8.60 6.23
C GLY A 51 1.72 -9.15 6.26
N LEU A 52 0.87 -8.64 7.15
CA LEU A 52 -0.50 -9.11 7.35
C LEU A 52 -1.46 -8.52 6.31
N VAL A 53 -2.25 -9.40 5.68
CA VAL A 53 -3.29 -9.05 4.71
C VAL A 53 -4.65 -9.46 5.29
N THR A 54 -5.32 -8.53 5.95
CA THR A 54 -6.57 -8.78 6.69
C THR A 54 -7.76 -8.01 6.11
N GLY A 55 -7.51 -6.97 5.33
CA GLY A 55 -8.53 -6.02 4.90
C GLY A 55 -8.97 -5.04 5.99
N ASN A 56 -8.28 -5.03 7.13
CA ASN A 56 -8.52 -4.11 8.24
C ASN A 56 -7.35 -3.14 8.38
N PHE A 57 -7.62 -1.84 8.34
CA PHE A 57 -6.62 -0.79 8.42
C PHE A 57 -6.50 -0.33 9.88
N TYR A 58 -5.59 -0.96 10.61
CA TYR A 58 -5.27 -0.56 11.99
C TYR A 58 -3.81 -0.11 12.11
N PHE A 59 -3.28 -0.10 13.33
CA PHE A 59 -1.99 0.50 13.67
C PHE A 59 -0.81 -0.03 12.84
N LEU A 60 -0.78 -1.33 12.55
CA LEU A 60 0.31 -1.94 11.77
C LEU A 60 0.28 -1.47 10.31
N THR A 61 -0.89 -1.45 9.68
CA THR A 61 -1.05 -0.94 8.32
C THR A 61 -0.78 0.57 8.26
N GLN A 62 -1.23 1.34 9.24
CA GLN A 62 -0.93 2.78 9.34
C GLN A 62 0.57 3.06 9.45
N SER A 63 1.26 2.28 10.29
CA SER A 63 2.72 2.38 10.45
C SER A 63 3.43 2.02 9.15
N ALA A 64 2.98 0.98 8.44
CA ALA A 64 3.55 0.59 7.16
C ALA A 64 3.32 1.65 6.07
N VAL A 65 2.15 2.28 6.02
CA VAL A 65 1.90 3.43 5.15
C VAL A 65 2.84 4.57 5.49
N SER A 66 3.05 4.87 6.78
CA SER A 66 3.95 5.95 7.20
C SER A 66 5.39 5.70 6.73
N ARG A 67 5.91 4.48 6.92
CA ARG A 67 7.25 4.08 6.44
C ARG A 67 7.35 4.13 4.92
N PHE A 68 6.29 3.74 4.21
CA PHE A 68 6.25 3.85 2.75
C PHE A 68 6.30 5.32 2.30
N GLN A 69 5.57 6.20 2.97
CA GLN A 69 5.58 7.64 2.67
C GLN A 69 6.96 8.25 2.91
N GLU A 70 7.64 7.85 3.99
CA GLU A 70 9.01 8.28 4.29
C GLU A 70 10.02 7.74 3.26
N LYS A 71 9.84 6.50 2.78
CA LYS A 71 10.67 5.92 1.70
C LYS A 71 10.57 6.72 0.39
N TYR A 72 9.43 7.36 0.13
CA TYR A 72 9.14 8.15 -1.07
C TYR A 72 8.82 9.62 -0.71
N GLN A 73 9.57 10.16 0.26
CA GLN A 73 9.30 11.44 0.88
C GLN A 73 9.20 12.59 -0.13
N GLU A 74 10.14 12.68 -1.07
CA GLU A 74 10.21 13.74 -2.09
C GLU A 74 8.92 13.88 -2.91
N GLU A 75 8.21 12.75 -3.13
CA GLU A 75 7.06 12.68 -4.02
C GLU A 75 5.74 12.75 -3.26
N ILE A 76 5.75 12.40 -1.96
CA ILE A 76 4.52 12.25 -1.16
C ILE A 76 4.42 13.29 -0.04
N LEU A 77 5.52 13.58 0.65
CA LEU A 77 5.52 14.38 1.88
C LEU A 77 6.02 15.81 1.64
N ASP A 78 7.10 15.97 0.87
CA ASP A 78 7.70 17.28 0.58
C ASP A 78 6.72 18.26 -0.09
N PRO A 79 5.81 17.86 -1.01
CA PRO A 79 4.80 18.75 -1.57
C PRO A 79 3.83 19.35 -0.53
N PHE A 80 3.74 18.74 0.65
CA PHE A 80 2.94 19.24 1.78
C PHE A 80 3.80 19.81 2.92
N GLY A 81 5.13 19.85 2.77
CA GLY A 81 6.06 20.29 3.82
C GLY A 81 6.10 19.35 5.03
N LEU A 82 5.78 18.06 4.85
CA LEU A 82 5.76 17.07 5.92
C LEU A 82 7.10 16.35 6.04
N GLN A 83 7.57 16.12 7.27
CA GLN A 83 8.82 15.40 7.54
C GLN A 83 8.60 13.94 7.98
N LYS A 84 7.35 13.58 8.32
CA LYS A 84 7.00 12.26 8.84
C LYS A 84 5.79 11.72 8.10
N GLY A 85 5.75 10.40 7.93
CA GLY A 85 4.59 9.73 7.39
C GLY A 85 3.35 10.00 8.25
N THR A 86 2.21 10.20 7.59
CA THR A 86 0.91 10.43 8.24
C THR A 86 0.14 9.13 8.44
N GLY A 87 0.50 8.08 7.69
CA GLY A 87 -0.23 6.82 7.66
C GLY A 87 -1.58 6.91 6.93
N TYR A 88 -1.88 8.06 6.31
CA TYR A 88 -3.08 8.29 5.51
C TYR A 88 -2.80 8.08 4.03
N VAL A 89 -3.60 7.24 3.35
CA VAL A 89 -3.43 6.97 1.92
C VAL A 89 -4.23 8.00 1.11
N GLY A 90 -3.68 9.22 1.05
CA GLY A 90 -4.22 10.33 0.26
C GLY A 90 -3.79 10.30 -1.21
N SER A 91 -4.07 11.40 -1.94
CA SER A 91 -3.87 11.49 -3.39
C SER A 91 -2.45 11.11 -3.84
N LEU A 92 -1.41 11.74 -3.27
CA LEU A 92 -0.02 11.48 -3.68
C LEU A 92 0.44 10.06 -3.30
N THR A 93 0.01 9.55 -2.14
CA THR A 93 0.30 8.16 -1.76
C THR A 93 -0.34 7.18 -2.73
N ARG A 94 -1.60 7.38 -3.13
CA ARG A 94 -2.25 6.54 -4.16
C ARG A 94 -1.53 6.63 -5.50
N THR A 95 -1.20 7.84 -5.95
CA THR A 95 -0.48 8.04 -7.21
C THR A 95 0.81 7.23 -7.24
N LYS A 96 1.63 7.31 -6.18
CA LYS A 96 2.88 6.57 -6.10
C LYS A 96 2.67 5.06 -6.06
N ILE A 97 1.73 4.57 -5.24
CA ILE A 97 1.40 3.13 -5.16
C ILE A 97 0.97 2.62 -6.53
N ASN A 98 0.05 3.31 -7.20
CA ASN A 98 -0.49 2.90 -8.49
C ASN A 98 0.56 2.94 -9.61
N GLN A 99 1.48 3.90 -9.57
CA GLN A 99 2.64 3.90 -10.46
C GLN A 99 3.48 2.63 -10.28
N LEU A 100 3.79 2.26 -9.03
CA LEU A 100 4.62 1.10 -8.73
C LEU A 100 3.91 -0.22 -9.08
N ILE A 101 2.60 -0.34 -8.85
CA ILE A 101 1.82 -1.52 -9.26
C ILE A 101 1.92 -1.72 -10.78
N ARG A 102 1.76 -0.67 -11.58
CA ARG A 102 1.82 -0.76 -13.05
C ARG A 102 3.21 -1.17 -13.55
N LEU A 103 4.28 -0.72 -12.90
CA LEU A 103 5.66 -1.09 -13.25
C LEU A 103 6.00 -2.55 -12.94
N ILE A 104 5.29 -3.17 -11.98
CA ILE A 104 5.48 -4.59 -11.62
C ILE A 104 4.63 -5.49 -12.52
N ALA A 105 3.50 -5.00 -13.03
CA ALA A 105 2.57 -5.75 -13.86
C ALA A 105 2.90 -5.76 -15.36
N GLY A 106 3.81 -4.88 -15.82
CA GLY A 106 4.31 -4.84 -17.20
C GLY A 106 5.71 -5.41 -17.30
#